data_AF-A0A1I4P2J8-F1
#
_entry.id   AF-A0A1I4P2J8-F1
#
_cell.length_a   1.000
_cell.length_b   1.000
_cell.length_c   1.000
_cell.angle_alpha   90.00
_cell.angle_beta   90.00
_cell.angle_gamma   90.00
#
_symmetry.space_group_name_H-M   'P 1'
#
loop_
_entity.id
_entity.type
_entity.pdbx_description
1 polymer ?
#
loop_
_entity_poly.entity_id
_entity_poly.type
_entity_poly.pdbx_seq_one_letter_code
_entity_poly.pdbx_strand_id
1 'polypeptide(L)' 'MDDLVTKQLWEDTERLREELHDIAMKQGINSPGTIRASQLLDIKINEYYRCQRQSRLRSSRL' A
#
# COMPACT_ATOMS: atom_id res chain seq x y z
N MET A 1 -16.53 10.73 1.90
CA MET A 1 -15.55 10.80 0.80
C MET A 1 -14.21 10.20 1.24
N ASP A 2 -13.63 10.65 2.36
CA ASP A 2 -12.32 10.17 2.86
C ASP A 2 -12.26 8.64 3.14
N ASP A 3 -13.36 8.04 3.59
CA ASP A 3 -13.46 6.60 3.86
C ASP A 3 -13.35 5.73 2.59
N LEU A 4 -13.93 6.18 1.47
CA LEU A 4 -13.94 5.42 0.23
C LEU A 4 -12.54 5.37 -0.40
N VAL A 5 -11.82 6.49 -0.33
CA VAL A 5 -10.42 6.59 -0.79
C VAL A 5 -9.51 5.73 0.08
N THR A 6 -9.70 5.76 1.40
CA THR A 6 -8.90 4.97 2.34
C THR A 6 -9.15 3.47 2.14
N LYS A 7 -10.40 3.07 1.87
CA LYS A 7 -10.75 1.68 1.54
C LYS A 7 -10.11 1.23 0.22
N GLN A 8 -10.17 2.05 -0.83
CA GLN A 8 -9.53 1.72 -2.11
C GLN A 8 -8.01 1.57 -1.96
N LEU A 9 -7.35 2.46 -1.21
CA LEU A 9 -5.91 2.37 -0.95
C LEU A 9 -5.54 1.09 -0.19
N TRP A 10 -6.41 0.62 0.70
CA TRP A 10 -6.23 -0.65 1.38
C TRP A 10 -6.35 -1.84 0.42
N GLU A 11 -7.38 -1.86 -0.42
CA GLU A 11 -7.59 -2.91 -1.43
C GLU A 11 -6.41 -2.97 -2.43
N ASP A 12 -5.92 -1.81 -2.88
CA ASP A 12 -4.73 -1.72 -3.75
C ASP A 12 -3.47 -2.27 -3.06
N THR A 13 -3.32 -1.99 -1.76
CA THR A 13 -2.20 -2.48 -0.96
C THR A 13 -2.22 -4.00 -0.87
N GLU A 14 -3.38 -4.61 -0.66
CA GLU A 14 -3.47 -6.05 -0.53
C GLU A 14 -3.22 -6.76 -1.86
N ARG A 15 -3.76 -6.22 -2.96
CA ARG A 15 -3.46 -6.72 -4.31
C ARG A 15 -1.95 -6.68 -4.60
N LEU A 16 -1.27 -5.59 -4.25
CA LEU A 16 0.19 -5.46 -4.44
C LEU A 16 0.99 -6.41 -3.54
N ARG A 17 0.48 -6.76 -2.36
CA ARG A 17 1.09 -7.75 -1.46
C ARG A 17 1.06 -9.15 -2.09
N GLU A 18 -0.08 -9.54 -2.64
CA GLU A 18 -0.24 -10.81 -3.36
C GLU A 18 0.68 -10.85 -4.58
N GLU A 19 0.71 -9.76 -5.36
CA GLU A 19 1.56 -9.64 -6.55
C GLU A 19 3.06 -9.73 -6.22
N LEU A 20 3.49 -9.08 -5.13
CA LEU A 20 4.86 -9.21 -4.61
C LEU A 20 5.18 -10.65 -4.20
N HIS A 21 4.28 -11.30 -3.46
CA HIS A 21 4.47 -12.69 -3.03
C HIS A 21 4.63 -13.62 -4.23
N ASP A 22 3.78 -13.47 -5.24
CA ASP A 22 3.83 -14.24 -6.47
C ASP A 22 5.14 -14.05 -7.24
N ILE A 23 5.60 -12.80 -7.37
CA ILE A 23 6.85 -12.49 -8.05
C ILE A 23 8.04 -13.04 -7.26
N ALA A 24 8.04 -12.91 -5.93
CA ALA A 24 9.08 -13.45 -5.07
C ALA A 24 9.17 -14.97 -5.15
N MET A 25 8.03 -15.65 -5.21
CA MET A 25 7.95 -17.11 -5.38
C MET A 25 8.48 -17.57 -6.75
N LYS A 26 8.22 -16.80 -7.82
CA LYS A 26 8.60 -17.16 -9.20
C LYS A 26 10.05 -16.77 -9.55
N GLN A 27 10.52 -15.61 -9.05
CA GLN A 27 11.78 -14.99 -9.48
C GLN A 27 12.83 -14.94 -8.36
N GLY A 28 12.45 -15.24 -7.12
CA GLY A 28 13.29 -15.13 -5.94
C GLY A 28 13.29 -13.73 -5.33
N ILE A 29 13.49 -13.67 -4.01
CA ILE A 29 13.36 -12.45 -3.19
C ILE A 29 14.29 -11.29 -3.62
N ASN A 30 15.45 -11.62 -4.20
CA ASN A 30 16.47 -10.65 -4.61
C ASN A 30 16.37 -10.27 -6.10
N SER A 31 15.35 -10.77 -6.82
CA SER A 31 15.19 -10.43 -8.23
C SER A 31 14.84 -8.94 -8.40
N PRO A 32 15.29 -8.30 -9.50
CA PRO A 32 14.90 -6.93 -9.82
C PRO A 32 13.38 -6.75 -9.88
N GLY A 33 12.64 -7.78 -10.29
CA GLY A 33 11.17 -7.78 -10.31
C GLY A 33 10.58 -7.68 -8.90
N THR A 34 11.08 -8.49 -7.96
CA THR A 34 10.62 -8.48 -6.56
C THR A 34 10.95 -7.15 -5.89
N ILE A 35 12.14 -6.60 -6.12
CA ILE A 35 12.54 -5.30 -5.56
C ILE A 35 11.61 -4.18 -6.05
N ARG A 36 11.28 -4.14 -7.35
CA ARG A 36 10.34 -3.16 -7.88
C ARG A 36 8.93 -3.32 -7.31
N ALA A 37 8.43 -4.55 -7.22
CA ALA A 37 7.12 -4.83 -6.62
C ALA A 37 7.08 -4.40 -5.14
N SER A 38 8.17 -4.63 -4.40
CA SER A 38 8.30 -4.21 -3.00
C SER A 38 8.27 -2.69 -2.86
N GLN A 39 8.94 -1.95 -3.76
CA GLN A 39 8.93 -0.49 -3.75
C GLN A 39 7.54 0.08 -4.06
N LEU A 40 6.83 -0.51 -5.02
CA LEU A 40 5.45 -0.14 -5.34
C LEU A 40 4.50 -0.37 -4.16
N LEU A 41 4.63 -1.51 -3.48
CA LEU A 41 3.86 -1.81 -2.27
C LEU A 41 4.14 -0.78 -1.16
N ASP A 42 5.40 -0.44 -0.92
CA ASP A 42 5.78 0.51 0.12
C ASP A 42 5.23 1.93 -0.16
N ILE A 43 5.25 2.38 -1.42
CA ILE A 43 4.61 3.64 -1.82
C ILE A 43 3.12 3.63 -1.45
N LYS A 44 2.41 2.54 -1.77
CA LYS A 44 0.96 2.45 -1.55
C LYS A 44 0.58 2.39 -0.08
N ILE A 45 1.35 1.65 0.71
CA ILE A 45 1.22 1.61 2.18
C ILE A 45 1.43 3.02 2.77
N ASN A 46 2.45 3.74 2.31
CA ASN A 46 2.73 5.09 2.78
C ASN A 46 1.61 6.08 2.40
N GLU A 47 1.01 5.97 1.22
CA GLU A 47 -0.18 6.75 0.83
C GLU A 47 -1.36 6.47 1.78
N TYR A 48 -1.65 5.20 2.05
CA TYR A 48 -2.70 4.79 2.99
C TYR A 48 -2.51 5.41 4.38
N TYR A 49 -1.30 5.30 4.96
CA TYR A 49 -1.02 5.86 6.28
C TYR A 49 -1.08 7.38 6.32
N ARG A 50 -0.70 8.07 5.23
CA ARG A 50 -0.83 9.52 5.11
C ARG A 50 -2.31 9.94 5.13
N CYS A 51 -3.16 9.25 4.37
CA CYS A 51 -4.61 9.47 4.38
C CYS A 51 -5.20 9.25 5.78
N GLN A 52 -4.91 8.11 6.42
CA GLN A 52 -5.37 7.84 7.79
C GLN A 52 -4.96 8.94 8.78
N ARG A 53 -3.70 9.39 8.71
CA ARG A 53 -3.19 10.43 9.61
C ARG A 53 -3.92 11.77 9.40
N GLN A 54 -4.17 12.15 8.16
CA GLN A 54 -4.89 13.38 7.85
C GLN A 54 -6.35 13.33 8.35
N SER A 55 -7.04 12.20 8.16
CA SER A 55 -8.41 12.01 8.65
C SER A 55 -8.50 12.10 10.18
N ARG A 56 -7.52 11.53 10.90
CA ARG A 56 -7.42 11.65 12.37
C ARG A 56 -7.20 13.09 12.82
N LEU A 57 -6.28 13.82 12.18
CA LEU A 57 -5.99 15.23 12.51
C LEU A 57 -7.16 16.17 12.23
N ARG A 58 -7.98 15.86 11.21
CA ARG A 58 -9.22 16.60 10.93
C ARG A 58 -10.29 16.34 11.98
N SER A 59 -10.41 15.09 12.44
CA SER A 59 -11.38 14.71 13.47
C SER A 59 -11.06 15.27 14.85
N SER A 60 -9.79 15.54 15.16
CA SER A 60 -9.36 16.14 16.44
C SER A 60 -9.46 17.67 16.50
N ARG A 61 -9.83 18.33 15.40
CA ARG A 61 -10.00 19.80 15.32
C ARG A 61 -11.47 20.25 15.41
N LEU A 62 -12.39 19.30 15.54
CA LEU A 62 -13.83 19.50 15.78
C LEU A 62 -14.14 19.08 17.21
#